data_AF-A0A8S0G198-F1
#
_entry.id   AF-A0A8S0G198-F1
#
_cell.length_a   1.000
_cell.length_b   1.000
_cell.length_c   1.000
_cell.angle_alpha   90.00
_cell.angle_beta   90.00
_cell.angle_gamma   90.00
#
_symmetry.space_group_name_H-M   'P 1'
#
loop_
_entity.id
_entity.type
_entity.pdbx_description
1 polymer ?
#
loop_
_entity_poly.entity_id
_entity_poly.type
_entity_poly.pdbx_seq_one_letter_code
_entity_poly.pdbx_strand_id
1 'polypeptide(L)'
;MGFWQCKLRYRNQQELLEVARGYKQRNLPISVIVIDFFHWPNQGDWMFDLRDWPDPDAMIAELKEMGIELMVSFWPTVDNRTESYREMKENGWLVHTERGLPINMDFLGNTTFFDATHPGAREYVWNKAKRNYYDKGVKLFWLDEAEPEFGVYDYDNYRYYAGQNCAGSR
;
A
#
# COMPACT_ATOMS: atom_id res chain seq x y z
N MET A 1 -22.41 1.53 -9.73
CA MET A 1 -21.11 1.52 -10.46
C MET A 1 -20.90 2.93 -10.98
N GLY A 2 -19.76 3.56 -10.69
CA GLY A 2 -19.46 4.95 -11.04
C GLY A 2 -18.05 5.10 -11.63
N PHE A 3 -17.63 6.33 -11.91
CA PHE A 3 -16.33 6.62 -12.53
C PHE A 3 -15.19 6.69 -11.50
N TRP A 4 -14.03 6.13 -11.86
CA TRP A 4 -12.84 6.04 -11.01
C TRP A 4 -11.72 6.86 -11.64
N GLN A 5 -11.27 7.91 -10.93
CA GLN A 5 -10.20 8.80 -11.37
C GLN A 5 -8.88 8.42 -10.70
N CYS A 6 -7.87 8.10 -11.51
CA CYS A 6 -6.51 7.79 -11.07
C CYS A 6 -5.47 8.40 -12.03
N LYS A 7 -4.26 8.65 -11.55
CA LYS A 7 -3.05 8.90 -12.34
C LYS A 7 -1.83 8.52 -11.50
N LEU A 8 -0.67 8.38 -12.15
CA LEU A 8 0.63 8.27 -11.50
C LEU A 8 1.35 9.64 -11.49
N ARG A 9 1.39 10.40 -10.40
CA ARG A 9 0.62 10.30 -9.15
C ARG A 9 0.10 11.66 -8.70
N TYR A 10 -0.96 11.71 -7.90
CA TYR A 10 -1.25 12.90 -7.09
C TYR A 10 -0.24 12.94 -5.93
N ARG A 11 0.53 14.03 -5.83
CA ARG A 11 1.71 14.06 -4.94
C ARG A 11 1.39 14.46 -3.52
N ASN A 12 0.37 15.30 -3.34
CA ASN A 12 -0.03 15.84 -2.05
C ASN A 12 -1.55 16.02 -1.97
N GLN A 13 -2.03 16.28 -0.76
CA GLN A 13 -3.45 16.47 -0.44
C GLN A 13 -4.13 17.56 -1.27
N GLN A 14 -3.45 18.69 -1.46
CA GLN A 14 -4.01 19.82 -2.20
C GLN A 14 -4.20 19.48 -3.69
N GLU A 15 -3.22 18.84 -4.32
CA GLU A 15 -3.30 18.40 -5.72
C GLU A 15 -4.48 17.46 -5.96
N LEU A 16 -4.72 16.51 -5.04
CA LEU A 16 -5.85 15.58 -5.14
C LEU A 16 -7.20 16.30 -4.98
N LEU A 17 -7.32 17.17 -3.97
CA LEU A 17 -8.56 17.92 -3.72
C LEU A 17 -8.89 18.88 -4.85
N GLU A 18 -7.90 19.54 -5.45
CA GLU A 18 -8.09 20.39 -6.64
C GLU A 18 -8.71 19.62 -7.80
N VAL A 19 -8.29 18.38 -8.03
CA VAL A 19 -8.87 17.52 -9.06
C VAL A 19 -10.31 17.14 -8.71
N ALA A 20 -10.56 16.69 -7.48
CA ALA A 20 -11.91 16.33 -7.03
C ALA A 20 -12.89 17.52 -7.15
N ARG A 21 -12.49 18.69 -6.66
CA ARG A 21 -13.25 19.95 -6.79
C ARG A 21 -13.44 20.33 -8.25
N GLY A 22 -12.43 20.14 -9.09
CA GLY A 22 -12.49 20.42 -10.52
C GLY A 22 -13.53 19.57 -11.27
N TYR A 23 -13.70 18.31 -10.88
CA TYR A 23 -14.78 17.45 -11.36
C TYR A 23 -16.15 17.99 -10.95
N LYS A 24 -16.33 18.34 -9.65
CA LYS A 24 -17.60 18.87 -9.14
C LYS A 24 -17.97 20.21 -9.77
N GLN A 25 -17.00 21.12 -9.93
CA GLN A 25 -17.21 22.42 -10.57
C GLN A 25 -17.70 22.29 -12.02
N ARG A 26 -17.25 21.26 -12.74
CA ARG A 26 -17.64 20.98 -14.13
C ARG A 26 -18.87 20.09 -14.24
N ASN A 27 -19.50 19.75 -13.11
CA ASN A 27 -20.62 18.81 -13.04
C ASN A 27 -20.32 17.46 -13.71
N LEU A 28 -19.07 16.99 -13.60
CA LEU A 28 -18.64 15.70 -14.13
C LEU A 28 -18.83 14.60 -13.08
N PRO A 29 -19.32 13.41 -13.46
CA PRO A 29 -19.49 12.31 -12.54
C PRO A 29 -18.12 11.76 -12.09
N ILE A 30 -17.98 11.58 -10.78
CA ILE A 30 -16.82 10.94 -10.13
C ILE A 30 -17.32 10.24 -8.87
N SER A 31 -16.90 8.99 -8.68
CA SER A 31 -17.30 8.16 -7.53
C SER A 31 -16.11 7.69 -6.71
N VAL A 32 -14.95 7.47 -7.35
CA VAL A 32 -13.71 7.11 -6.66
C VAL A 32 -12.58 7.99 -7.15
N ILE A 33 -11.73 8.45 -6.22
CA ILE A 33 -10.43 9.04 -6.54
C ILE A 33 -9.32 8.26 -5.85
N VAL A 34 -8.21 8.09 -6.53
CA VAL A 34 -7.13 7.18 -6.12
C VAL A 34 -5.87 7.94 -5.75
N ILE A 35 -5.31 7.65 -4.58
CA ILE A 35 -3.93 8.03 -4.20
C ILE A 35 -3.01 6.88 -4.57
N ASP A 36 -2.09 7.14 -5.49
CA ASP A 36 -1.12 6.15 -5.98
C ASP A 36 0.02 5.90 -4.96
N PHE A 37 0.94 5.00 -5.31
CA PHE A 37 2.11 4.60 -4.51
C PHE A 37 3.03 5.77 -4.07
N PHE A 38 3.86 5.53 -3.04
CA PHE A 38 4.76 6.51 -2.42
C PHE A 38 4.09 7.78 -1.85
N HIS A 39 2.91 7.60 -1.24
CA HIS A 39 2.27 8.62 -0.40
C HIS A 39 2.60 8.45 1.10
N TRP A 40 3.46 7.49 1.43
CA TRP A 40 3.92 7.13 2.78
C TRP A 40 5.37 7.59 3.03
N PRO A 41 5.81 7.69 4.31
CA PRO A 41 7.18 8.06 4.62
C PRO A 41 8.21 7.04 4.12
N ASN A 42 7.93 5.74 4.29
CA ASN A 42 8.75 4.65 3.77
C ASN A 42 7.89 3.39 3.49
N GLN A 43 8.41 2.47 2.67
CA GLN A 43 7.73 1.22 2.32
C GLN A 43 7.58 0.33 3.57
N GLY A 44 6.36 -0.13 3.85
CA GLY A 44 6.02 -0.88 5.07
C GLY A 44 5.48 -0.02 6.23
N ASP A 45 5.46 1.31 6.08
CA ASP A 45 4.83 2.18 7.09
C ASP A 45 3.30 2.11 7.01
N TRP A 46 2.75 1.99 5.80
CA TRP A 46 1.31 1.94 5.53
C TRP A 46 0.54 3.05 6.27
N MET A 47 0.98 4.29 6.06
CA MET A 47 0.33 5.51 6.55
C MET A 47 0.60 6.66 5.61
N PHE A 48 -0.20 7.71 5.68
CA PHE A 48 0.08 8.96 4.98
C PHE A 48 1.34 9.64 5.53
N ASP A 49 2.18 10.16 4.64
CA ASP A 49 3.25 11.09 5.00
C ASP A 49 2.66 12.48 5.24
N LEU A 50 2.66 12.93 6.50
CA LEU A 50 2.06 14.21 6.90
C LEU A 50 2.77 15.44 6.31
N ARG A 51 3.93 15.28 5.68
CA ARG A 51 4.58 16.37 4.93
C ARG A 51 3.80 16.72 3.66
N ASP A 52 3.27 15.71 2.98
CA ASP A 52 2.52 15.85 1.72
C ASP A 52 1.00 15.75 1.96
N TRP A 53 0.60 15.08 3.03
CA TRP A 53 -0.80 14.82 3.41
C TRP A 53 -1.05 15.33 4.84
N PRO A 54 -0.99 16.65 5.07
CA PRO A 54 -0.96 17.24 6.40
C PRO A 54 -2.23 17.00 7.23
N ASP A 55 -3.38 16.83 6.58
CA ASP A 55 -4.64 16.54 7.25
C ASP A 55 -5.49 15.54 6.43
N PRO A 56 -5.14 14.24 6.46
CA PRO A 56 -5.86 13.23 5.71
C PRO A 56 -7.31 13.08 6.17
N ASP A 57 -7.60 13.36 7.44
CA ASP A 57 -8.95 13.24 8.00
C ASP A 57 -9.88 14.29 7.41
N ALA A 58 -9.44 15.56 7.32
CA ALA A 58 -10.18 16.61 6.64
C ALA A 58 -10.34 16.32 5.14
N MET A 59 -9.30 15.81 4.47
CA MET A 59 -9.37 15.41 3.06
C MET A 59 -10.45 14.34 2.83
N ILE A 60 -10.47 13.29 3.67
CA ILE A 60 -11.45 12.20 3.56
C ILE A 60 -12.86 12.72 3.84
N ALA A 61 -13.03 13.60 4.83
CA ALA A 61 -14.32 14.22 5.13
C ALA A 61 -14.85 15.03 3.93
N GLU A 62 -14.01 15.86 3.33
CA GLU A 62 -14.39 16.69 2.18
C GLU A 62 -14.74 15.82 0.95
N LEU A 63 -13.96 14.76 0.68
CA LEU A 63 -14.27 13.81 -0.39
C LEU A 63 -15.64 13.14 -0.17
N LYS A 64 -15.97 12.77 1.07
CA LYS A 64 -17.27 12.20 1.43
C LYS A 64 -18.42 13.19 1.26
N GLU A 65 -18.23 14.46 1.63
CA GLU A 65 -19.23 15.52 1.38
C GLU A 65 -19.49 15.70 -0.12
N MET A 66 -18.45 15.51 -0.94
CA MET A 66 -18.57 15.47 -2.40
C MET A 66 -19.16 14.14 -2.94
N GLY A 67 -19.42 13.14 -2.09
CA GLY A 67 -19.87 11.82 -2.52
C GLY A 67 -18.82 11.06 -3.34
N ILE A 68 -17.54 11.25 -3.01
CA ILE A 68 -16.39 10.58 -3.62
C ILE A 68 -15.75 9.69 -2.57
N GLU A 69 -15.57 8.41 -2.88
CA GLU A 69 -14.80 7.49 -2.06
C GLU A 69 -13.31 7.61 -2.38
N LEU A 70 -12.47 7.50 -1.34
CA LEU A 70 -11.02 7.48 -1.49
C LEU A 70 -10.52 6.03 -1.57
N MET A 71 -9.67 5.75 -2.55
CA MET A 71 -8.86 4.54 -2.61
C MET A 71 -7.38 4.89 -2.41
N VAL A 72 -6.65 4.08 -1.64
CA VAL A 72 -5.20 4.24 -1.43
C VAL A 72 -4.45 3.04 -1.99
N SER A 73 -3.32 3.31 -2.65
CA SER A 73 -2.33 2.29 -3.00
C SER A 73 -1.83 1.60 -1.74
N PHE A 74 -1.53 0.31 -1.86
CA PHE A 74 -1.00 -0.52 -0.80
C PHE A 74 0.04 -1.45 -1.40
N TRP A 75 1.29 -1.29 -0.99
CA TRP A 75 2.40 -2.16 -1.41
C TRP A 75 2.74 -3.18 -0.32
N PRO A 76 3.05 -4.44 -0.68
CA PRO A 76 3.46 -5.49 0.23
C PRO A 76 4.93 -5.39 0.68
N THR A 77 5.68 -4.43 0.13
CA THR A 77 7.09 -4.22 0.45
C THR A 77 7.29 -3.62 1.84
N VAL A 78 8.34 -4.08 2.51
CA VAL A 78 8.76 -3.57 3.83
C VAL A 78 10.24 -3.23 3.76
N ASP A 79 10.57 -1.94 3.81
CA ASP A 79 11.95 -1.45 3.76
C ASP A 79 12.68 -1.74 5.07
N ASN A 80 13.93 -2.20 4.96
CA ASN A 80 14.73 -2.70 6.08
C ASN A 80 15.06 -1.67 7.17
N ARG A 81 14.79 -0.37 6.93
CA ARG A 81 14.96 0.72 7.90
C ARG A 81 13.71 1.00 8.73
N THR A 82 12.57 0.42 8.40
CA THR A 82 11.30 0.68 9.09
C THR A 82 11.17 -0.10 10.40
N GLU A 83 10.36 0.43 11.32
CA GLU A 83 10.00 -0.30 12.54
C GLU A 83 9.24 -1.59 12.21
N SER A 84 8.35 -1.55 11.20
CA SER A 84 7.64 -2.74 10.74
C SER A 84 8.56 -3.84 10.25
N TYR A 85 9.66 -3.51 9.57
CA TYR A 85 10.62 -4.53 9.18
C TYR A 85 11.17 -5.29 10.39
N ARG A 86 11.58 -4.56 11.43
CA ARG A 86 12.13 -5.16 12.66
C ARG A 86 11.09 -6.07 13.32
N GLU A 87 9.87 -5.58 13.53
CA GLU A 87 8.79 -6.35 14.16
C GLU A 87 8.43 -7.61 13.35
N MET A 88 8.28 -7.46 12.04
CA MET A 88 7.91 -8.57 11.15
C MET A 88 9.04 -9.59 11.03
N LYS A 89 10.29 -9.15 11.00
CA LYS A 89 11.45 -10.04 11.00
C LYS A 89 11.56 -10.85 12.29
N GLU A 90 11.36 -10.22 13.45
CA GLU A 90 11.39 -10.91 14.75
C GLU A 90 10.30 -11.96 14.88
N ASN A 91 9.15 -11.76 14.22
CA ASN A 91 8.02 -12.69 14.25
C ASN A 91 7.96 -13.67 13.06
N GLY A 92 8.94 -13.64 12.14
CA GLY A 92 8.96 -14.53 10.97
C GLY A 92 7.82 -14.25 9.97
N TRP A 93 7.41 -12.98 9.83
CA TRP A 93 6.29 -12.54 8.98
C TRP A 93 6.73 -11.98 7.62
N LEU A 94 8.02 -12.06 7.29
CA LEU A 94 8.57 -11.66 6.01
C LEU A 94 8.88 -12.89 5.16
N VAL A 95 8.81 -12.74 3.84
CA VAL A 95 9.27 -13.78 2.91
C VAL A 95 10.76 -14.03 3.13
N HIS A 96 11.14 -15.30 3.24
CA HIS A 96 12.52 -15.68 3.47
C HIS A 96 13.25 -15.94 2.15
N THR A 97 14.49 -15.47 2.06
CA THR A 97 15.43 -15.84 1.00
C THR A 97 16.34 -16.96 1.52
N GLU A 98 16.39 -18.11 0.83
CA GLU A 98 17.19 -19.28 1.21
C GLU A 98 18.71 -19.04 1.02
N ARG A 99 19.07 -18.21 0.04
CA ARG A 99 20.45 -17.92 -0.36
C ARG A 99 20.64 -16.43 -0.67
N GLY A 100 21.74 -15.85 -0.20
CA GLY A 100 22.12 -14.46 -0.50
C GLY A 100 21.56 -13.45 0.51
N LEU A 101 21.45 -12.19 0.09
CA LEU A 101 20.91 -11.12 0.93
C LEU A 101 19.38 -11.25 1.02
N PRO A 102 18.77 -10.98 2.20
CA PRO A 102 17.33 -11.06 2.40
C PRO A 102 16.63 -9.82 1.81
N ILE A 103 16.83 -9.56 0.53
CA ILE A 103 16.24 -8.46 -0.24
C ILE A 103 15.43 -9.11 -1.37
N ASN A 104 14.15 -8.76 -1.50
CA ASN A 104 13.25 -9.28 -2.53
C ASN A 104 13.03 -8.28 -3.66
N MET A 105 13.03 -6.98 -3.34
CA MET A 105 12.88 -5.89 -4.30
C MET A 105 13.74 -4.70 -3.85
N ASP A 106 14.43 -4.05 -4.79
CA ASP A 106 15.34 -2.92 -4.56
C ASP A 106 14.79 -1.57 -5.11
N PHE A 107 13.50 -1.52 -5.43
CA PHE A 107 12.83 -0.34 -5.96
C PHE A 107 12.67 0.74 -4.89
N LEU A 108 13.49 1.79 -4.97
CA LEU A 108 13.53 2.93 -4.02
C LEU A 108 13.77 2.53 -2.55
N GLY A 109 14.38 1.37 -2.32
CA GLY A 109 14.72 0.85 -0.99
C GLY A 109 15.02 -0.64 -1.04
N ASN A 110 15.80 -1.13 -0.08
CA ASN A 110 16.04 -2.57 0.06
C ASN A 110 14.89 -3.17 0.87
N THR A 111 13.96 -3.83 0.18
CA THR A 111 12.72 -4.31 0.77
C THR A 111 12.61 -5.83 0.77
N THR A 112 11.82 -6.33 1.70
CA THR A 112 11.35 -7.72 1.75
C THR A 112 9.83 -7.70 1.73
N PHE A 113 9.20 -8.64 1.04
CA PHE A 113 7.74 -8.73 1.04
C PHE A 113 7.25 -9.27 2.39
N PHE A 114 6.09 -8.81 2.85
CA PHE A 114 5.40 -9.56 3.90
C PHE A 114 4.88 -10.89 3.37
N ASP A 115 4.87 -11.89 4.23
CA ASP A 115 4.37 -13.21 3.85
C ASP A 115 2.84 -13.26 3.93
N ALA A 116 2.18 -13.03 2.79
CA ALA A 116 0.72 -13.10 2.71
C ALA A 116 0.13 -14.48 3.03
N THR A 117 0.94 -15.55 3.02
CA THR A 117 0.50 -16.89 3.41
C THR A 117 0.47 -17.08 4.93
N HIS A 118 1.24 -16.28 5.68
CA HIS A 118 1.31 -16.33 7.13
C HIS A 118 0.11 -15.59 7.79
N PRO A 119 -0.72 -16.26 8.62
CA PRO A 119 -1.89 -15.62 9.23
C PRO A 119 -1.54 -14.41 10.11
N GLY A 120 -0.49 -14.53 10.93
CA GLY A 120 0.01 -13.41 11.75
C GLY A 120 0.48 -12.20 10.95
N ALA A 121 1.11 -12.41 9.78
CA ALA A 121 1.53 -11.32 8.90
C ALA A 121 0.30 -10.60 8.31
N ARG A 122 -0.70 -11.35 7.83
CA ARG A 122 -1.96 -10.78 7.33
C ARG A 122 -2.67 -9.94 8.39
N GLU A 123 -2.74 -10.44 9.62
CA GLU A 123 -3.36 -9.73 10.73
C GLU A 123 -2.60 -8.45 11.09
N TYR A 124 -1.27 -8.52 11.20
CA TYR A 124 -0.43 -7.37 11.48
C TYR A 124 -0.59 -6.26 10.43
N VAL A 125 -0.48 -6.63 9.15
CA VAL A 125 -0.63 -5.72 8.02
C VAL A 125 -2.00 -5.08 8.00
N TRP A 126 -3.06 -5.88 8.14
CA TRP A 126 -4.44 -5.37 8.18
C TRP A 126 -4.66 -4.42 9.35
N ASN A 127 -4.18 -4.75 10.55
CA ASN A 127 -4.37 -3.88 11.71
C ASN A 127 -3.68 -2.52 11.54
N LYS A 128 -2.50 -2.50 10.90
CA LYS A 128 -1.77 -1.27 10.58
C LYS A 128 -2.52 -0.43 9.54
N ALA A 129 -2.93 -1.04 8.43
CA ALA A 129 -3.75 -0.39 7.40
C ALA A 129 -5.10 0.09 7.95
N LYS A 130 -5.73 -0.70 8.82
CA LYS A 130 -7.02 -0.37 9.45
C LYS A 130 -6.90 0.89 10.29
N ARG A 131 -5.92 0.93 11.20
CA ARG A 131 -5.66 2.09 12.07
C ARG A 131 -5.33 3.35 11.26
N ASN A 132 -4.50 3.20 10.23
CA ASN A 132 -3.93 4.34 9.52
C ASN A 132 -4.78 4.85 8.36
N TYR A 133 -5.71 4.05 7.83
CA TYR A 133 -6.58 4.40 6.69
C TYR A 133 -8.05 4.07 6.95
N TYR A 134 -8.38 2.82 7.32
CA TYR A 134 -9.77 2.36 7.37
C TYR A 134 -10.61 3.09 8.42
N ASP A 135 -10.03 3.28 9.61
CA ASP A 135 -10.66 3.94 10.75
C ASP A 135 -10.82 5.44 10.50
N LYS A 136 -9.96 6.02 9.66
CA LYS A 136 -10.09 7.40 9.14
C LYS A 136 -11.17 7.55 8.07
N GLY A 137 -11.63 6.44 7.51
CA GLY A 137 -12.76 6.41 6.59
C GLY A 137 -12.43 5.98 5.16
N VAL A 138 -11.20 5.59 4.86
CA VAL A 138 -10.83 4.97 3.57
C VAL A 138 -11.42 3.55 3.51
N LYS A 139 -12.26 3.24 2.52
CA LYS A 139 -12.91 1.92 2.42
C LYS A 139 -12.41 1.07 1.26
N LEU A 140 -11.54 1.62 0.41
CA LEU A 140 -10.99 0.97 -0.77
C LEU A 140 -9.46 0.93 -0.69
N PHE A 141 -8.88 -0.22 -1.01
CA PHE A 141 -7.44 -0.42 -1.07
C PHE A 141 -7.07 -0.98 -2.44
N TRP A 142 -6.09 -0.38 -3.09
CA TRP A 142 -5.47 -0.93 -4.29
C TRP A 142 -4.27 -1.77 -3.84
N LEU A 143 -4.47 -3.09 -3.78
CA LEU A 143 -3.43 -4.06 -3.46
C LEU A 143 -2.56 -4.28 -4.70
N ASP A 144 -1.54 -3.45 -4.84
CA ASP A 144 -0.61 -3.45 -5.97
C ASP A 144 0.58 -4.38 -5.66
N GLU A 145 1.37 -4.74 -6.67
CA GLU A 145 2.53 -5.67 -6.51
C GLU A 145 2.14 -7.00 -5.85
N ALA A 146 0.97 -7.54 -6.20
CA ALA A 146 0.33 -8.66 -5.52
C ALA A 146 0.80 -10.05 -5.99
N GLU A 147 1.64 -10.12 -7.03
CA GLU A 147 2.23 -11.35 -7.56
C GLU A 147 3.03 -12.11 -6.49
N PRO A 148 3.96 -11.52 -5.73
CA PRO A 148 4.56 -10.16 -5.76
C PRO A 148 5.75 -9.98 -6.74
N GLU A 149 6.03 -8.75 -7.18
CA GLU A 149 7.07 -8.44 -8.20
C GLU A 149 8.50 -8.51 -7.64
N PHE A 150 9.06 -9.71 -7.61
CA PHE A 150 10.46 -9.91 -7.24
C PHE A 150 11.42 -9.24 -8.24
N GLY A 151 12.48 -8.60 -7.72
CA GLY A 151 13.51 -8.00 -8.58
C GLY A 151 14.23 -9.01 -9.47
N VAL A 152 14.26 -10.29 -9.05
CA VAL A 152 14.71 -11.44 -9.86
C VAL A 152 13.79 -12.63 -9.58
N TYR A 153 13.30 -13.29 -10.63
CA TYR A 153 12.40 -14.44 -10.51
C TYR A 153 13.16 -15.77 -10.25
N ASP A 154 13.79 -15.90 -9.07
CA ASP A 154 14.44 -17.13 -8.61
C ASP A 154 13.55 -17.89 -7.60
N TYR A 155 12.45 -18.48 -8.08
CA TYR A 155 11.36 -18.98 -7.23
C TYR A 155 11.75 -20.08 -6.23
N ASP A 156 12.81 -20.86 -6.50
CA ASP A 156 13.31 -21.87 -5.57
C ASP A 156 14.00 -21.25 -4.34
N ASN A 157 14.39 -19.99 -4.44
CA ASN A 157 15.10 -19.24 -3.41
C ASN A 157 14.15 -18.51 -2.45
N TYR A 158 12.85 -18.44 -2.77
CA TYR A 158 11.85 -17.77 -1.93
C TYR A 158 11.01 -18.77 -1.15
N ARG A 159 10.92 -18.54 0.17
CA ARG A 159 10.16 -19.38 1.08
C ARG A 159 9.08 -18.61 1.79
N TYR A 160 7.86 -19.13 1.64
CA TYR A 160 6.67 -18.69 2.34
C TYR A 160 6.34 -19.68 3.47
N TYR A 161 5.51 -19.24 4.40
CA TYR A 161 4.93 -20.04 5.47
C TYR A 161 4.18 -21.25 4.92
N ALA A 162 3.45 -21.10 3.81
CA ALA A 162 2.76 -22.20 3.13
C ALA A 162 3.69 -23.18 2.39
N GLY A 163 4.98 -22.88 2.24
CA GLY A 163 5.96 -23.68 1.52
C GLY A 163 6.66 -22.93 0.38
N GLN A 164 7.48 -23.66 -0.39
CA GLN A 164 8.14 -23.14 -1.59
C GLN A 164 7.17 -23.14 -2.79
N ASN A 165 7.40 -22.26 -3.78
CA ASN A 165 6.60 -22.14 -5.02
C ASN A 165 5.10 -21.79 -4.84
N CYS A 166 4.70 -21.16 -3.74
CA CYS A 166 3.29 -20.77 -3.55
C CYS A 166 2.87 -19.51 -4.35
N ALA A 167 3.81 -18.78 -4.93
CA ALA A 167 3.56 -17.57 -5.72
C ALA A 167 3.49 -17.82 -7.25
N GLY A 168 3.73 -19.05 -7.71
CA GLY A 168 3.61 -19.43 -9.12
C GLY A 168 2.32 -20.18 -9.39
N SER A 169 1.49 -19.69 -10.31
CA SER A 169 0.44 -20.51 -10.93
C SER A 169 1.05 -21.81 -11.47
N ARG A 170 0.45 -22.95 -11.11
CA ARG A 170 0.73 -24.23 -11.78
C ARG A 170 0.33 -24.18 -13.25
#